data_AF-A0A2G9Y1Q2-F1
#
_entry.id   AF-A0A2G9Y1Q2-F1
#
_cell.length_a   1.000
_cell.length_b   1.000
_cell.length_c   1.000
_cell.angle_alpha   90.00
_cell.angle_beta   90.00
_cell.angle_gamma   90.00
#
_symmetry.space_group_name_H-M   'P 1'
#
loop_
_entity.id
_entity.type
_entity.pdbx_description
1 polymer ?
#
loop_
_entity_poly.entity_id
_entity_poly.type
_entity_poly.pdbx_seq_one_letter_code
_entity_poly.pdbx_strand_id
1 'polypeptide(L)'
;MILRKSDGGKGGIITESKGLPVEVRAAAAMILIQLAHKLVAELPGAMAIAGTAAHPMVFAVLTFCAAYVLAFVVCLFRIRWGFIISIVLGIEIILQPIVFHVIMRIPKESSYYILFPILQGILVTYFCWLGYRAVRTSER
;
A
#
# COMPACT_ATOMS: atom_id res chain seq x y z
N MET A 1 11.45 -40.77 36.89
CA MET A 1 12.81 -40.23 37.04
C MET A 1 12.90 -38.94 36.24
N ILE A 2 12.80 -37.81 36.92
CA ILE A 2 12.79 -36.46 36.33
C ILE A 2 14.25 -36.00 36.26
N LEU A 3 14.78 -35.78 35.06
CA LEU A 3 16.08 -35.13 34.90
C LEU A 3 15.86 -33.62 34.69
N ARG A 4 15.98 -32.87 35.79
CA ARG A 4 16.19 -31.42 35.77
C ARG A 4 17.60 -31.16 35.22
N LYS A 5 17.71 -30.43 34.11
CA LYS A 5 18.93 -29.68 33.79
C LYS A 5 18.79 -28.27 34.36
N SER A 6 19.52 -28.04 35.45
CA SER A 6 19.72 -26.74 36.07
C SER A 6 21.00 -26.16 35.50
N ASP A 7 20.89 -25.11 34.70
CA ASP A 7 21.98 -24.16 34.50
C ASP A 7 21.40 -22.75 34.63
N GLY A 8 21.61 -22.19 35.81
CA GLY A 8 21.38 -20.78 36.09
C GLY A 8 22.48 -19.94 35.46
N GLY A 9 22.07 -18.94 34.69
CA GLY A 9 22.98 -17.97 34.10
C GLY A 9 22.18 -16.83 33.48
N LYS A 10 21.87 -15.82 34.30
CA LYS A 10 21.58 -14.41 33.94
C LYS A 10 21.07 -14.22 32.51
N GLY A 11 19.75 -14.20 32.30
CA GLY A 11 19.02 -12.97 32.58
C GLY A 11 19.26 -11.89 31.53
N GLY A 12 19.43 -12.27 30.27
CA GLY A 12 19.11 -11.43 29.13
C GLY A 12 17.99 -12.12 28.37
N ILE A 13 16.74 -11.79 28.68
CA ILE A 13 15.68 -12.00 27.69
C ILE A 13 16.08 -11.05 26.57
N ILE A 14 16.80 -11.57 25.58
CA ILE A 14 16.80 -10.95 24.25
C ILE A 14 15.34 -11.07 23.86
N THR A 15 14.58 -10.01 24.15
CA THR A 15 13.29 -9.78 23.54
C THR A 15 13.61 -9.74 22.06
N GLU A 16 13.47 -10.90 21.38
CA GLU A 16 13.20 -10.90 19.96
C GLU A 16 12.14 -9.83 19.79
N SER A 17 12.52 -8.70 19.19
CA SER A 17 11.52 -7.75 18.76
C SER A 17 10.70 -8.56 17.77
N LYS A 18 9.53 -9.04 18.21
CA LYS A 18 8.60 -9.76 17.34
C LYS A 18 8.31 -8.79 16.22
N GLY A 19 9.02 -8.97 15.10
CA GLY A 19 8.97 -8.07 13.98
C GLY A 19 7.55 -7.98 13.44
N LEU A 20 7.31 -7.02 12.55
CA LEU A 20 6.03 -6.94 11.86
C LEU A 20 5.73 -8.28 11.17
N PRO A 21 4.50 -8.80 11.28
CA PRO A 21 4.09 -10.00 10.54
C PRO A 21 4.40 -9.84 9.05
N VAL A 22 4.73 -10.93 8.38
CA VAL A 22 5.11 -10.92 6.96
C VAL A 22 4.01 -10.29 6.10
N GLU A 23 2.75 -10.53 6.44
CA GLU A 23 1.58 -9.99 5.77
C GLU A 23 1.52 -8.46 5.89
N VAL A 24 1.84 -7.91 7.08
CA VAL A 24 1.88 -6.47 7.32
C VAL A 24 3.04 -5.83 6.56
N ARG A 25 4.20 -6.51 6.51
CA ARG A 25 5.36 -6.05 5.73
C ARG A 25 5.08 -6.05 4.23
N ALA A 26 4.43 -7.09 3.73
CA ALA A 26 4.04 -7.19 2.32
C ALA A 26 3.02 -6.10 1.94
N ALA A 27 1.99 -5.88 2.78
CA ALA A 27 1.03 -4.79 2.59
C ALA A 27 1.74 -3.43 2.57
N ALA A 28 2.62 -3.16 3.55
CA ALA A 28 3.38 -1.92 3.63
C ALA A 28 4.30 -1.70 2.40
N ALA A 29 4.96 -2.75 1.91
CA ALA A 29 5.77 -2.69 0.70
C ALA A 29 4.93 -2.38 -0.54
N MET A 30 3.77 -3.01 -0.68
CA MET A 30 2.86 -2.72 -1.80
C MET A 30 2.34 -1.29 -1.77
N ILE A 31 1.98 -0.76 -0.59
CA ILE A 31 1.58 0.63 -0.41
C ILE A 31 2.70 1.59 -0.86
N LEU A 32 3.96 1.30 -0.48
CA LEU A 32 5.11 2.11 -0.90
C LEU A 32 5.35 2.05 -2.40
N ILE A 33 5.22 0.89 -3.03
CA ILE A 33 5.35 0.75 -4.49
C ILE A 33 4.30 1.62 -5.20
N GLN A 34 3.07 1.68 -4.69
CA GLN A 34 2.04 2.55 -5.26
C GLN A 34 2.33 4.03 -5.05
N LEU A 35 2.81 4.41 -3.86
CA LEU A 35 3.22 5.79 -3.60
C LEU A 35 4.34 6.21 -4.57
N ALA A 36 5.35 5.35 -4.75
CA ALA A 36 6.43 5.60 -5.70
C ALA A 36 5.90 5.73 -7.14
N HIS A 37 4.99 4.86 -7.56
CA HIS A 37 4.37 4.93 -8.88
C HIS A 37 3.58 6.23 -9.08
N LYS A 38 2.78 6.66 -8.10
CA LYS A 38 2.07 7.95 -8.13
C LYS A 38 3.05 9.13 -8.30
N LEU A 39 4.18 9.11 -7.58
CA LEU A 39 5.17 10.19 -7.63
C LEU A 39 6.02 10.20 -8.91
N VAL A 40 6.38 9.03 -9.45
CA VAL A 40 7.32 8.90 -10.57
C VAL A 40 6.63 8.87 -11.93
N ALA A 41 5.44 8.28 -12.02
CA ALA A 41 4.72 8.15 -13.30
C ALA A 41 3.52 9.10 -13.38
N GLU A 42 2.66 9.10 -12.37
CA GLU A 42 1.40 9.83 -12.48
C GLU A 42 1.53 11.33 -12.24
N LEU A 43 2.34 11.75 -11.26
CA LEU A 43 2.52 13.17 -10.97
C LEU A 43 3.20 13.92 -12.14
N PRO A 44 4.29 13.42 -12.75
CA PRO A 44 4.86 14.05 -13.94
C PRO A 44 3.90 14.06 -15.12
N GLY A 45 3.17 12.96 -15.36
CA GLY A 45 2.15 12.90 -16.40
C GLY A 45 1.03 13.92 -16.16
N ALA A 46 0.60 14.07 -14.91
CA ALA A 46 -0.41 15.03 -14.52
C ALA A 46 0.04 16.47 -14.75
N MET A 47 1.29 16.80 -14.38
CA MET A 47 1.88 18.12 -14.60
C MET A 47 2.06 18.43 -16.09
N ALA A 48 2.48 17.45 -16.90
CA ALA A 48 2.68 17.62 -18.34
C ALA A 48 1.36 17.96 -19.07
N ILE A 49 0.26 17.30 -18.69
CA ILE A 49 -1.06 17.57 -19.26
C ILE A 49 -1.65 18.88 -18.72
N ALA A 50 -1.45 19.17 -17.44
CA ALA A 50 -2.03 20.32 -16.76
C ALA A 50 -1.40 21.66 -17.18
N GLY A 51 -0.12 21.67 -17.57
CA GLY A 51 0.65 22.89 -17.83
C GLY A 51 0.90 23.78 -16.60
N THR A 52 0.26 23.50 -15.47
CA THR A 52 0.36 24.25 -14.21
C THR A 52 0.19 23.32 -13.00
N ALA A 53 0.79 23.69 -11.87
CA ALA A 53 0.65 22.94 -10.62
C ALA A 53 -0.73 23.10 -9.94
N ALA A 54 -1.52 24.12 -10.32
CA ALA A 54 -2.82 24.41 -9.72
C ALA A 54 -3.98 23.62 -10.34
N HIS A 55 -3.68 22.69 -11.25
CA HIS A 55 -4.72 21.94 -11.95
C HIS A 55 -5.34 20.84 -11.07
N PRO A 56 -6.67 20.63 -11.12
CA PRO A 56 -7.36 19.65 -10.28
C PRO A 56 -6.78 18.23 -10.34
N MET A 57 -6.24 17.83 -11.50
CA MET A 57 -5.60 16.53 -11.66
C MET A 57 -4.30 16.38 -10.85
N VAL A 58 -3.47 17.44 -10.78
CA VAL A 58 -2.25 17.44 -9.97
C VAL A 58 -2.62 17.36 -8.49
N PHE A 59 -3.63 18.12 -8.07
CA PHE A 59 -4.18 18.05 -6.71
C PHE A 59 -4.72 16.65 -6.36
N ALA A 60 -5.41 15.99 -7.29
CA ALA A 60 -5.91 14.64 -7.07
C ALA A 60 -4.76 13.65 -6.81
N VAL A 61 -3.72 13.66 -7.65
CA VAL A 61 -2.53 12.80 -7.46
C VAL A 61 -1.86 13.06 -6.12
N LEU A 62 -1.66 14.33 -5.74
CA LEU A 62 -1.06 14.68 -4.45
C LEU A 62 -1.92 14.23 -3.26
N THR A 63 -3.24 14.35 -3.37
CA THR A 63 -4.18 13.88 -2.35
C THR A 63 -4.08 12.37 -2.17
N PHE A 64 -3.98 11.60 -3.26
CA PHE A 64 -3.77 10.16 -3.19
C PHE A 64 -2.40 9.80 -2.60
N CYS A 65 -1.33 10.54 -2.94
CA CYS A 65 -0.03 10.36 -2.32
C CYS A 65 -0.10 10.55 -0.79
N ALA A 66 -0.77 11.61 -0.32
CA ALA A 66 -0.96 11.83 1.11
C ALA A 66 -1.76 10.69 1.77
N ALA A 67 -2.81 10.19 1.09
CA ALA A 67 -3.59 9.05 1.57
C ALA A 67 -2.74 7.77 1.66
N TYR A 68 -1.86 7.49 0.68
CA TYR A 68 -0.94 6.36 0.74
C TYR A 68 0.08 6.49 1.86
N VAL A 69 0.64 7.69 2.11
CA VAL A 69 1.54 7.94 3.24
C VAL A 69 0.83 7.68 4.57
N LEU A 70 -0.39 8.20 4.73
CA LEU A 70 -1.19 7.97 5.93
C LEU A 70 -1.47 6.47 6.11
N ALA A 71 -1.93 5.80 5.05
CA ALA A 71 -2.24 4.39 5.09
C ALA A 71 -1.01 3.53 5.42
N PHE A 72 0.16 3.87 4.87
CA PHE A 72 1.44 3.23 5.18
C PHE A 72 1.78 3.36 6.67
N VAL A 73 1.77 4.58 7.21
CA VAL A 73 2.08 4.82 8.62
C VAL A 73 1.12 4.06 9.53
N VAL A 74 -0.18 4.14 9.27
CA VAL A 74 -1.23 3.46 10.06
C VAL A 74 -1.09 1.93 9.95
N CYS A 75 -0.71 1.40 8.78
CA CYS A 75 -0.43 -0.01 8.55
C CYS A 75 0.76 -0.51 9.40
N LEU A 76 1.83 0.29 9.54
CA LEU A 76 2.98 -0.07 10.39
C LEU A 76 2.60 -0.16 11.88
N PHE A 77 1.63 0.65 12.32
CA PHE A 77 1.07 0.54 13.68
C PHE A 77 0.10 -0.64 13.86
N ARG A 78 -0.09 -1.48 12.83
CA ARG A 78 -1.03 -2.61 12.84
C ARG A 78 -2.46 -2.17 13.14
N ILE A 79 -2.84 -0.97 12.70
CA ILE A 79 -4.20 -0.45 12.87
C ILE A 79 -5.02 -0.87 11.64
N ARG A 80 -6.17 -1.51 11.88
CA ARG A 80 -7.07 -2.05 10.85
C ARG A 80 -7.43 -1.04 9.76
N TRP A 81 -7.60 0.22 10.14
CA TRP A 81 -7.96 1.30 9.22
C TRP A 81 -6.91 1.55 8.14
N GLY A 82 -5.62 1.34 8.40
CA GLY A 82 -4.57 1.51 7.39
C GLY A 82 -4.73 0.54 6.22
N PHE A 83 -5.12 -0.69 6.52
CA PHE A 83 -5.40 -1.71 5.51
C PHE A 83 -6.69 -1.41 4.74
N ILE A 84 -7.75 -0.97 5.44
CA ILE A 84 -9.03 -0.63 4.81
C ILE A 84 -8.85 0.53 3.83
N ILE A 85 -8.15 1.60 4.25
CA ILE A 85 -7.82 2.73 3.38
C ILE A 85 -7.06 2.23 2.14
N SER A 86 -6.05 1.39 2.34
CA SER A 86 -5.24 0.86 1.24
C SER A 86 -6.03 -0.03 0.28
N ILE A 87 -7.02 -0.79 0.77
CA ILE A 87 -7.95 -1.56 -0.08
C ILE A 87 -8.78 -0.62 -0.95
N VAL A 88 -9.34 0.45 -0.37
CA VAL A 88 -10.11 1.44 -1.13
C VAL A 88 -9.24 2.12 -2.20
N LEU A 89 -8.01 2.48 -1.83
CA LEU A 89 -7.03 3.02 -2.78
C LEU A 89 -6.64 2.00 -3.86
N GLY A 90 -6.53 0.71 -3.52
CA GLY A 90 -6.31 -0.38 -4.47
C GLY A 90 -7.42 -0.49 -5.52
N ILE A 91 -8.68 -0.35 -5.11
CA ILE A 91 -9.84 -0.35 -6.01
C ILE A 91 -9.82 0.87 -6.93
N GLU A 92 -9.45 2.05 -6.42
CA GLU A 92 -9.29 3.26 -7.24
C GLU A 92 -8.31 3.04 -8.40
N ILE A 93 -7.16 2.40 -8.15
CA ILE A 93 -6.18 2.09 -9.21
C ILE A 93 -6.79 1.19 -10.29
N ILE A 94 -7.62 0.21 -9.91
CA ILE A 94 -8.29 -0.69 -10.87
C ILE A 94 -9.25 0.10 -11.77
N LEU A 95 -9.93 1.11 -11.21
CA LEU A 95 -10.88 1.95 -11.95
C LEU A 95 -10.17 3.01 -12.80
N GLN A 96 -8.93 3.35 -12.47
CA GLN A 96 -8.19 4.44 -13.11
C GLN A 96 -8.11 4.32 -14.65
N PRO A 97 -7.81 3.17 -15.27
CA PRO A 97 -7.78 3.05 -16.73
C PRO A 97 -9.14 3.31 -17.39
N ILE A 98 -10.24 3.00 -16.70
CA ILE A 98 -11.60 3.27 -17.18
C ILE A 98 -11.80 4.79 -17.22
N VAL A 99 -11.45 5.49 -16.14
CA VAL A 99 -11.57 6.95 -16.07
C VAL A 99 -10.73 7.63 -17.15
N PHE A 100 -9.44 7.31 -17.25
CA PHE A 100 -8.54 8.01 -18.16
C PHE A 100 -8.78 7.68 -19.64
N HIS A 101 -9.07 6.42 -19.97
CA HIS A 101 -9.14 6.01 -21.38
C HIS A 101 -10.56 5.87 -21.93
N VAL A 102 -11.55 5.53 -21.09
CA VAL A 102 -12.94 5.41 -21.54
C VAL A 102 -13.66 6.75 -21.38
N ILE A 103 -13.54 7.37 -20.20
CA ILE A 103 -14.26 8.61 -19.89
C ILE A 103 -13.53 9.82 -20.46
N MET A 104 -12.25 10.01 -20.14
CA MET A 104 -11.47 11.18 -20.57
C MET A 104 -10.92 11.08 -21.99
N ARG A 105 -11.03 9.90 -22.64
CA ARG A 105 -10.55 9.63 -24.00
C ARG A 105 -9.09 10.02 -24.24
N ILE A 106 -8.25 9.97 -23.20
CA ILE A 106 -6.82 10.28 -23.34
C ILE A 106 -6.17 9.14 -24.15
N PRO A 107 -5.56 9.44 -25.30
CA PRO A 107 -4.99 8.42 -26.19
C PRO A 107 -3.84 7.67 -25.50
N LYS A 108 -3.74 6.38 -25.80
CA LYS A 108 -2.74 5.48 -25.22
C LYS A 108 -1.47 5.49 -26.05
N GLU A 109 -0.33 5.39 -25.39
CA GLU A 109 0.93 5.04 -26.05
C GLU A 109 1.16 3.51 -26.12
N SER A 110 0.63 2.72 -25.17
CA SER A 110 0.75 1.25 -25.18
C SER A 110 -0.34 0.53 -24.37
N SER A 111 -0.70 -0.70 -24.74
CA SER A 111 -1.69 -1.54 -24.04
C SER A 111 -1.27 -1.93 -22.62
N TYR A 112 0.04 -1.96 -22.34
CA TYR A 112 0.58 -2.21 -20.99
C TYR A 112 0.12 -1.18 -19.95
N TYR A 113 -0.18 0.06 -20.36
CA TYR A 113 -0.67 1.11 -19.46
C TYR A 113 -2.07 0.84 -18.90
N ILE A 114 -2.82 -0.12 -19.44
CA ILE A 114 -4.12 -0.54 -18.89
C ILE A 114 -3.92 -1.69 -17.91
N LEU A 115 -3.14 -2.69 -18.32
CA LEU A 115 -2.98 -3.92 -17.55
C LEU A 115 -2.15 -3.71 -16.28
N PHE A 116 -1.14 -2.84 -16.35
CA PHE A 116 -0.25 -2.55 -15.24
C PHE A 116 -0.98 -2.00 -14.00
N PRO A 117 -1.77 -0.91 -14.08
CA PRO A 117 -2.52 -0.40 -12.93
C PRO A 117 -3.56 -1.42 -12.42
N ILE A 118 -4.24 -2.15 -13.29
CA ILE A 118 -5.19 -3.20 -12.86
C ILE A 118 -4.47 -4.24 -12.00
N LEU A 119 -3.33 -4.75 -12.46
CA LEU A 119 -2.55 -5.74 -11.71
C LEU A 119 -2.05 -5.16 -10.38
N GLN A 120 -1.53 -3.93 -10.38
CA GLN A 120 -1.11 -3.26 -9.16
C GLN A 120 -2.25 -3.11 -8.15
N GLY A 121 -3.43 -2.66 -8.61
CA GLY A 121 -4.60 -2.49 -7.76
C GLY A 121 -5.08 -3.81 -7.16
N ILE A 122 -5.06 -4.91 -7.94
CA ILE A 122 -5.35 -6.26 -7.44
C ILE A 122 -4.35 -6.68 -6.36
N LEU A 123 -3.04 -6.51 -6.61
CA LEU A 123 -2.00 -6.93 -5.66
C LEU A 123 -2.07 -6.13 -4.36
N VAL A 124 -2.23 -4.81 -4.43
CA VAL A 124 -2.38 -3.94 -3.25
C VAL A 124 -3.59 -4.36 -2.43
N THR A 125 -4.73 -4.54 -3.09
CA THR A 125 -5.97 -4.98 -2.46
C THR A 125 -5.78 -6.33 -1.75
N TYR A 126 -5.17 -7.30 -2.44
CA TYR A 126 -4.93 -8.64 -1.92
C TYR A 126 -4.01 -8.65 -0.70
N PHE A 127 -2.83 -8.01 -0.78
CA PHE A 127 -1.88 -8.00 0.33
C PHE A 127 -2.40 -7.19 1.53
N CYS A 128 -3.11 -6.08 1.29
CA CYS A 128 -3.74 -5.33 2.38
C CYS A 128 -4.86 -6.12 3.05
N TRP A 129 -5.61 -6.93 2.31
CA TRP A 129 -6.59 -7.86 2.89
C TRP A 129 -5.94 -8.92 3.78
N LEU A 130 -4.80 -9.50 3.36
CA LEU A 130 -4.04 -10.44 4.19
C LEU A 130 -3.55 -9.77 5.48
N GLY A 131 -2.98 -8.56 5.38
CA GLY A 131 -2.55 -7.77 6.54
C GLY A 131 -3.70 -7.45 7.50
N TYR A 132 -4.86 -7.05 6.97
CA TYR A 132 -6.07 -6.81 7.76
C TYR A 132 -6.49 -8.07 8.54
N ARG A 133 -6.51 -9.23 7.88
CA ARG A 133 -6.87 -10.50 8.53
C ARG A 133 -5.89 -10.85 9.65
N ALA A 134 -4.58 -10.72 9.40
CA ALA A 134 -3.53 -11.03 10.38
C ALA A 134 -3.66 -10.17 11.64
N VAL A 135 -3.89 -8.86 11.47
CA VAL A 135 -4.14 -7.94 12.59
C VAL A 135 -5.44 -8.31 13.33
N ARG A 136 -6.53 -8.55 12.59
CA ARG A 136 -7.83 -8.88 13.19
C ARG A 136 -7.77 -10.15 14.03
N THR A 137 -7.03 -11.17 13.59
CA THR A 137 -6.85 -12.42 14.35
C THR A 137 -5.98 -12.26 15.58
N SER A 138 -5.03 -11.31 15.59
CA SER A 138 -4.17 -11.07 16.75
C SER A 138 -4.85 -10.35 17.91
N GLU A 139 -6.01 -9.75 17.67
CA GLU A 139 -6.83 -9.05 18.68
C GLU A 139 -7.92 -9.95 19.32
N ARG A 140 -8.05 -11.20 18.86
CA ARG A 140 -8.98 -12.19 19.42
C ARG A 140 -8.24 -13.13 20.36
#